data_AF-A0A085WLM2-F1
#
_entry.id   AF-A0A085WLM2-F1
#
_cell.length_a   1.000
_cell.length_b   1.000
_cell.length_c   1.000
_cell.angle_alpha   90.00
_cell.angle_beta   90.00
_cell.angle_gamma   90.00
#
_symmetry.space_group_name_H-M   'P 1'
#
loop_
_entity.id
_entity.type
_entity.pdbx_description
1 polymer ?
#
loop_
_entity_poly.entity_id
_entity_poly.type
_entity_poly.pdbx_seq_one_letter_code
_entity_poly.pdbx_strand_id
1 'polypeptide(L)'
;MKEIIPFHQRLQERLAALQPPRNQAWLAEMAGVERSTIFRLLKGERHPRLELLQRLAPALGLSVDELVQGTDAEERVATASQLINREVYDAAVKQLADYEGRLNDLEAKLRVSEASLREEEQQRRKDSLALTQARIDLERSERALAATKARNRQLEEELHRHRGALHQAVGRISVLQAKLSQMAKALEETSATSRTAALFAGIAALTGVVTAATFLGGEKSPEGDEAEQGKATSKRNRK
;
A
#
# COMPACT_ATOMS: atom_id res chain seq x y z
N MET A 1 53.83 -50.27 12.11
CA MET A 1 52.49 -50.56 12.65
C MET A 1 52.60 -50.48 14.17
N LYS A 2 51.83 -49.63 14.86
CA LYS A 2 51.86 -49.61 16.34
C LYS A 2 51.24 -50.91 16.82
N GLU A 3 51.98 -51.73 17.56
CA GLU A 3 51.43 -52.92 18.19
C GLU A 3 50.42 -52.49 19.25
N ILE A 4 49.18 -52.95 19.11
CA ILE A 4 48.11 -52.68 20.08
C ILE A 4 48.28 -53.66 21.22
N ILE A 5 48.64 -53.16 22.40
CA ILE A 5 48.85 -53.99 23.59
C ILE A 5 47.52 -54.07 24.37
N PRO A 6 47.11 -55.25 24.86
CA PRO A 6 45.96 -55.36 25.75
C PRO A 6 46.11 -54.48 27.00
N PHE A 7 45.07 -53.75 27.37
CA PHE A 7 45.09 -52.78 28.48
C PHE A 7 45.57 -53.40 29.81
N HIS A 8 45.22 -54.65 30.09
CA HIS A 8 45.64 -55.34 31.31
C HIS A 8 47.16 -55.52 31.40
N GLN A 9 47.84 -55.76 30.27
CA GLN A 9 49.31 -55.88 30.21
C GLN A 9 49.96 -54.53 30.46
N ARG A 10 49.45 -53.46 29.84
CA ARG A 10 49.89 -52.08 30.11
C ARG A 10 49.77 -51.73 31.59
N LEU A 11 48.66 -52.09 32.23
CA LEU A 11 48.42 -51.81 33.64
C LEU A 11 49.42 -52.57 34.54
N GLN A 12 49.71 -53.84 34.23
CA GLN A 12 50.71 -54.63 34.95
C GLN A 12 52.12 -54.07 34.79
N GLU A 13 52.52 -53.68 33.57
CA GLU A 13 53.80 -53.01 33.30
C GLU A 13 53.94 -51.73 34.13
N ARG A 14 52.90 -50.90 34.19
CA ARG A 14 52.91 -49.66 34.96
C ARG A 14 53.02 -49.90 36.47
N LEU A 15 52.36 -50.93 37.00
CA LEU A 15 52.48 -51.29 38.42
C LEU A 15 53.87 -51.82 38.79
N ALA A 16 54.50 -52.58 37.89
CA ALA A 16 55.86 -53.08 38.06
C ALA A 16 56.93 -51.99 37.91
N ALA A 17 56.67 -50.96 37.09
CA ALA A 17 57.58 -49.85 36.84
C ALA A 17 57.64 -48.81 37.98
N LEU A 18 56.69 -48.82 38.92
CA LEU A 18 56.70 -47.94 40.09
C LEU A 18 57.79 -48.37 41.07
N GLN A 19 58.44 -47.40 41.74
CA GLN A 19 59.42 -47.67 42.80
C GLN A 19 58.87 -47.18 44.17
N PRO A 20 58.68 -48.06 45.16
CA PRO A 20 58.79 -49.53 45.11
C PRO A 20 57.67 -50.18 44.27
N PRO A 21 57.88 -51.40 43.72
CA PRO A 21 56.88 -52.09 42.91
C PRO A 21 55.59 -52.28 43.70
N ARG A 22 54.47 -51.91 43.09
CA ARG A 22 53.16 -51.91 43.75
C ARG A 22 52.33 -53.10 43.28
N ASN A 23 51.47 -53.59 44.17
CA ASN A 23 50.57 -54.71 43.88
C ASN A 23 49.13 -54.23 43.61
N GLN A 24 48.27 -55.16 43.19
CA GLN A 24 46.85 -54.89 42.94
C GLN A 24 46.10 -54.34 44.15
N ALA A 25 46.52 -54.69 45.37
CA ALA A 25 45.88 -54.23 46.60
C ALA A 25 46.14 -52.73 46.83
N TRP A 26 47.35 -52.28 46.51
CA TRP A 26 47.73 -50.87 46.55
C TRP A 26 46.95 -50.05 45.52
N LEU A 27 46.82 -50.54 44.29
CA LEU A 27 46.08 -49.82 43.24
C LEU A 27 44.59 -49.68 43.59
N ALA A 28 44.00 -50.75 44.13
CA ALA A 28 42.61 -50.74 44.60
C ALA A 28 42.37 -49.70 45.70
N GLU A 29 43.30 -49.61 46.66
CA GLU A 29 43.24 -48.66 47.77
C GLU A 29 43.42 -47.21 47.29
N MET A 30 44.42 -46.95 46.46
CA MET A 30 44.71 -45.60 45.94
C MET A 30 43.65 -45.07 44.99
N ALA A 31 43.03 -45.95 44.19
CA ALA A 31 41.98 -45.56 43.25
C ALA A 31 40.57 -45.54 43.88
N GLY A 32 40.43 -46.00 45.14
CA GLY A 32 39.11 -46.15 45.78
C GLY A 32 38.19 -47.13 45.05
N VAL A 33 38.75 -48.24 44.58
CA VAL A 33 38.04 -49.27 43.78
C VAL A 33 38.15 -50.62 44.49
N GLU A 34 37.11 -51.45 44.37
CA GLU A 34 37.11 -52.79 44.96
C GLU A 34 38.24 -53.67 44.40
N ARG A 35 38.94 -54.40 45.29
CA ARG A 35 40.05 -55.30 44.93
C ARG A 35 39.66 -56.35 43.87
N SER A 36 38.42 -56.85 43.93
CA SER A 36 37.89 -57.81 42.95
C SER A 36 37.78 -57.19 41.54
N THR A 37 37.47 -55.90 41.45
CA THR A 37 37.37 -55.17 40.19
C THR A 37 38.74 -54.97 39.56
N ILE A 38 39.76 -54.64 40.35
CA ILE A 38 41.15 -54.52 39.87
C ILE A 38 41.72 -55.89 39.46
N PHE A 39 41.44 -56.96 40.20
CA PHE A 39 41.86 -58.31 39.86
C PHE A 39 41.29 -58.78 38.50
N ARG A 40 39.98 -58.59 38.27
CA ARG A 40 39.34 -58.91 36.99
C ARG A 40 39.86 -58.06 35.83
N LEU A 41 40.20 -56.79 36.10
CA LEU A 41 40.81 -55.89 35.13
C LEU A 41 42.22 -56.35 34.74
N LEU A 42 43.05 -56.75 35.71
CA LEU A 42 44.41 -57.26 35.48
C LEU A 42 44.44 -58.63 34.79
N LYS A 43 43.40 -59.44 34.97
CA LYS A 43 43.22 -60.70 34.23
C LYS A 43 42.67 -60.55 32.82
N GLY A 44 42.24 -59.34 32.44
CA GLY A 44 41.58 -59.10 31.15
C GLY A 44 40.14 -59.64 31.07
N GLU A 45 39.55 -60.07 32.19
CA GLU A 45 38.16 -60.55 32.25
C GLU A 45 37.14 -59.40 32.14
N ARG A 46 37.59 -58.15 32.36
CA ARG A 46 36.75 -56.94 32.31
C ARG A 46 37.48 -55.82 31.58
N HIS A 47 36.81 -55.21 30.60
CA HIS A 47 37.32 -53.98 29.97
C HIS A 47 37.14 -52.76 30.88
N PRO A 48 38.10 -51.82 30.89
CA PRO A 48 37.97 -50.59 31.67
C PRO A 48 36.86 -49.69 31.12
N ARG A 49 36.03 -49.13 32.01
CA ARG A 49 35.09 -48.04 31.70
C ARG A 49 35.78 -46.69 31.92
N LEU A 50 35.31 -45.63 31.25
CA LEU A 50 35.86 -44.27 31.39
C LEU A 50 35.94 -43.81 32.86
N GLU A 51 34.86 -44.01 33.62
CA GLU A 51 34.81 -43.69 35.06
C GLU A 51 35.88 -44.42 35.88
N LEU A 52 36.19 -45.66 35.53
CA LEU A 52 37.20 -46.46 36.21
C LEU A 52 38.61 -45.95 35.85
N LEU A 53 38.84 -45.61 34.58
CA LEU A 53 40.11 -45.04 34.13
C LEU A 53 40.40 -43.67 34.78
N GLN A 54 39.38 -42.83 34.94
CA GLN A 54 39.48 -41.54 35.64
C GLN A 54 39.90 -41.69 37.11
N ARG A 55 39.64 -42.84 37.74
CA ARG A 55 40.09 -43.14 39.10
C ARG A 55 41.48 -43.78 39.14
N LEU A 56 41.81 -44.60 38.16
CA LEU A 56 43.09 -45.31 38.08
C LEU A 56 44.24 -44.41 37.61
N ALA A 57 44.00 -43.52 36.66
CA ALA A 57 45.04 -42.69 36.07
C ALA A 57 45.70 -41.75 37.12
N PRO A 58 44.95 -41.04 37.98
CA PRO A 58 45.54 -40.23 39.04
C PRO A 58 46.32 -41.06 40.07
N ALA A 59 45.86 -42.27 40.39
CA ALA A 59 46.55 -43.18 41.32
C ALA A 59 47.92 -43.63 40.79
N LEU A 60 48.10 -43.63 39.46
CA LEU A 60 49.36 -43.95 38.78
C LEU A 60 50.16 -42.69 38.38
N GLY A 61 49.65 -41.50 38.67
CA GLY A 61 50.28 -40.22 38.26
C GLY A 61 50.24 -39.96 36.75
N LEU A 62 49.27 -40.53 36.04
CA LEU A 62 49.10 -40.41 34.58
C LEU A 62 47.76 -39.73 34.25
N SER A 63 47.67 -39.18 33.05
CA SER A 63 46.37 -38.83 32.46
C SER A 63 45.65 -40.07 31.89
N VAL A 64 44.34 -39.98 31.71
CA VAL A 64 43.54 -41.08 31.13
C VAL A 64 44.03 -41.40 29.72
N ASP A 65 44.35 -40.38 28.91
CA ASP A 65 44.85 -40.54 27.54
C ASP A 65 46.20 -41.25 27.51
N GLU A 66 47.15 -40.88 28.38
CA GLU A 66 48.45 -41.56 28.49
C GLU A 66 48.34 -43.00 28.98
N LEU A 67 47.33 -43.30 29.80
CA LEU A 67 47.09 -44.65 30.33
C LEU A 67 46.53 -45.60 29.25
N VAL A 68 45.69 -45.09 28.34
CA VAL A 68 45.06 -45.89 27.28
C VAL A 68 45.80 -45.86 25.95
N GLN A 69 46.76 -44.96 25.77
CA GLN A 69 47.51 -44.82 24.51
C GLN A 69 48.17 -46.13 24.05
N GLY A 70 47.91 -46.50 22.80
CA GLY A 70 48.44 -47.73 22.19
C GLY A 70 47.82 -49.02 22.74
N THR A 71 46.67 -48.92 23.42
CA THR A 71 45.94 -50.09 23.94
C THR A 71 44.59 -50.29 23.27
N ASP A 72 44.01 -51.48 23.44
CA ASP A 72 42.65 -51.80 22.97
C ASP A 72 41.56 -50.90 23.59
N ALA A 73 41.87 -50.15 24.66
CA ALA A 73 40.96 -49.24 25.32
C ALA A 73 40.93 -47.83 24.71
N GLU A 74 41.90 -47.46 23.87
CA GLU A 74 42.05 -46.12 23.30
C GLU A 74 40.82 -45.70 22.47
N GLU A 75 40.40 -46.56 21.53
CA GLU A 75 39.25 -46.28 20.66
C GLU A 75 37.95 -46.17 21.45
N ARG A 76 37.74 -47.05 22.44
CA ARG A 76 36.52 -47.06 23.26
C ARG A 76 36.40 -45.79 24.11
N VAL A 77 37.52 -45.30 24.63
CA VAL A 77 37.57 -44.05 25.39
C VAL A 77 37.38 -42.84 24.48
N ALA A 78 37.99 -42.85 23.29
CA ALA A 78 37.79 -41.80 22.29
C ALA A 78 36.32 -41.68 21.86
N THR A 79 35.63 -42.81 21.61
CA THR A 79 34.19 -42.81 21.30
C THR A 79 33.34 -42.35 22.48
N ALA A 80 33.68 -42.75 23.71
CA ALA A 80 32.94 -42.33 24.90
C ALA A 80 33.09 -40.82 25.17
N SER A 81 34.28 -40.25 24.93
CA SER A 81 34.52 -38.81 25.02
C SER A 81 33.82 -37.99 23.93
N GLN A 82 33.42 -38.62 22.82
CA GLN A 82 32.60 -38.00 21.77
C GLN A 82 31.11 -37.92 22.12
N LEU A 83 30.64 -38.66 23.13
CA LEU A 83 29.26 -38.54 23.61
C LEU A 83 29.11 -37.19 24.33
N ILE A 84 28.28 -36.32 23.75
CA ILE A 84 28.16 -34.89 24.08
C ILE A 84 27.96 -34.67 25.57
N ASN A 85 28.82 -33.84 26.18
CA ASN A 85 28.67 -33.35 27.53
C ASN A 85 27.30 -32.67 27.67
N ARG A 86 26.53 -33.04 28.71
CA ARG A 86 25.22 -32.48 29.02
C ARG A 86 25.20 -30.95 29.02
N GLU A 87 26.29 -30.31 29.45
CA GLU A 87 26.40 -28.84 29.46
C GLU A 87 26.34 -28.24 28.05
N VAL A 88 26.95 -28.91 27.06
CA VAL A 88 26.94 -28.48 25.66
C VAL A 88 25.55 -28.67 25.06
N TYR A 89 24.87 -29.77 25.43
CA TYR A 89 23.49 -30.00 25.04
C TYR A 89 22.56 -28.93 25.62
N ASP A 90 22.65 -28.66 26.93
CA ASP A 90 21.84 -27.66 27.61
C ASP A 90 22.07 -26.25 27.04
N ALA A 91 23.32 -25.93 26.67
CA ALA A 91 23.65 -24.68 25.98
C ALA A 91 23.03 -24.58 24.59
N ALA A 92 23.08 -25.66 23.80
CA ALA A 92 22.47 -25.71 22.47
C ALA A 92 20.94 -25.58 22.54
N VAL A 93 20.30 -26.24 23.51
CA VAL A 93 18.85 -26.13 23.75
C VAL A 93 18.46 -24.70 24.10
N LYS A 94 19.23 -24.01 24.96
CA LYS A 94 18.99 -22.59 25.26
C LYS A 94 19.09 -21.71 24.02
N GLN A 95 20.10 -21.92 23.19
CA GLN A 95 20.25 -21.16 21.96
C GLN A 95 19.08 -21.39 21.00
N LEU A 96 18.60 -22.63 20.87
CA LEU A 96 17.42 -22.93 20.05
C LEU A 96 16.18 -22.20 20.58
N ALA A 97 15.93 -22.21 21.89
CA ALA A 97 14.82 -21.48 22.49
C ALA A 97 14.91 -19.96 22.23
N ASP A 98 16.10 -19.38 22.29
CA ASP A 98 16.31 -17.96 21.99
C ASP A 98 16.02 -17.64 20.50
N TYR A 99 16.43 -18.52 19.59
CA TYR A 99 16.15 -18.36 18.16
C TYR A 99 14.66 -18.51 17.85
N GLU A 100 13.97 -19.46 18.46
CA GLU A 100 12.51 -19.60 18.34
C GLU A 100 11.79 -18.34 18.84
N GLY A 101 12.23 -17.77 19.97
CA GLY A 101 11.71 -16.50 20.48
C GLY A 101 11.88 -15.36 19.47
N ARG A 102 13.10 -15.20 18.92
CA ARG A 102 13.37 -14.18 17.89
C ARG A 102 12.57 -14.40 16.62
N LEU A 103 12.37 -15.64 16.22
CA LEU A 103 11.60 -16.00 15.02
C LEU A 103 10.13 -15.60 15.22
N ASN A 104 9.54 -15.91 16.37
CA ASN A 104 8.18 -15.50 16.72
C ASN A 104 8.01 -13.97 16.75
N ASP A 105 8.99 -13.24 17.31
CA ASP A 105 8.97 -11.77 17.31
C ASP A 105 9.04 -11.19 15.89
N LEU A 106 9.86 -11.79 15.02
CA LEU A 106 9.97 -11.38 13.62
C LEU A 106 8.70 -11.69 12.84
N GLU A 107 8.09 -12.86 13.06
CA GLU A 107 6.79 -13.20 12.47
C GLU A 107 5.68 -12.25 12.93
N ALA A 108 5.67 -11.87 14.20
CA ALA A 108 4.72 -10.89 14.72
C ALA A 108 4.90 -9.52 14.05
N LYS A 109 6.14 -9.05 13.92
CA LYS A 109 6.47 -7.80 13.20
C LYS A 109 6.09 -7.89 11.73
N LEU A 110 6.34 -9.03 11.07
CA LEU A 110 5.95 -9.27 9.69
C LEU A 110 4.44 -9.13 9.52
N ARG A 111 3.65 -9.81 10.37
CA ARG A 111 2.18 -9.72 10.34
C ARG A 111 1.66 -8.30 10.50
N VAL A 112 2.23 -7.52 11.43
CA VAL A 112 1.86 -6.12 11.62
C VAL A 112 2.23 -5.28 10.38
N SER A 113 3.42 -5.48 9.83
CA SER A 113 3.85 -4.76 8.62
C SER A 113 2.98 -5.07 7.41
N GLU A 114 2.62 -6.35 7.20
CA GLU A 114 1.72 -6.77 6.12
C GLU A 114 0.33 -6.17 6.28
N ALA A 115 -0.19 -6.10 7.51
CA ALA A 115 -1.48 -5.47 7.78
C ALA A 115 -1.44 -3.98 7.41
N SER A 116 -0.40 -3.25 7.85
CA SER A 116 -0.23 -1.83 7.51
C SER A 116 -0.09 -1.60 6.00
N LEU A 117 0.64 -2.47 5.30
CA LEU A 117 0.79 -2.38 3.84
C LEU A 117 -0.55 -2.60 3.13
N ARG A 118 -1.33 -3.59 3.57
CA ARG A 118 -2.67 -3.86 3.01
C ARG A 118 -3.61 -2.68 3.23
N GLU A 119 -3.58 -2.05 4.40
CA GLU A 119 -4.35 -0.84 4.69
C GLU A 119 -3.93 0.32 3.78
N GLU A 120 -2.63 0.54 3.62
CA GLU A 120 -2.10 1.59 2.74
C GLU A 120 -2.48 1.34 1.27
N GLU A 121 -2.38 0.10 0.78
CA GLU A 121 -2.79 -0.27 -0.57
C GLU A 121 -4.29 -0.03 -0.80
N GLN A 122 -5.13 -0.40 0.17
CA GLN A 122 -6.57 -0.13 0.10
C GLN A 122 -6.85 1.37 0.06
N GLN A 123 -6.12 2.16 0.86
CA GLN A 123 -6.27 3.61 0.86
C GLN A 123 -5.83 4.21 -0.48
N ARG A 124 -4.66 3.83 -1.00
CA ARG A 124 -4.18 4.26 -2.32
C ARG A 124 -5.15 3.91 -3.45
N ARG A 125 -5.81 2.74 -3.38
CA ARG A 125 -6.87 2.37 -4.35
C ARG A 125 -8.08 3.28 -4.25
N LYS A 126 -8.56 3.58 -3.04
CA LYS A 126 -9.67 4.53 -2.82
C LYS A 126 -9.32 5.93 -3.33
N ASP A 127 -8.13 6.40 -3.02
CA ASP A 127 -7.66 7.72 -3.43
C ASP A 127 -7.50 7.80 -4.95
N SER A 128 -6.98 6.74 -5.59
CA SER A 128 -6.90 6.64 -7.04
C SER A 128 -8.28 6.73 -7.69
N LEU A 129 -9.27 6.00 -7.18
CA LEU A 129 -10.64 6.08 -7.66
C LEU A 129 -11.24 7.47 -7.46
N ALA A 130 -11.04 8.08 -6.28
CA ALA A 130 -11.50 9.43 -6.01
C ALA A 130 -10.88 10.47 -6.95
N LEU A 131 -9.58 10.34 -7.25
CA LEU A 131 -8.88 11.20 -8.22
C LEU A 131 -9.43 11.04 -9.64
N THR A 132 -9.71 9.80 -10.07
CA THR A 132 -10.31 9.58 -11.39
C THR A 132 -11.70 10.19 -11.48
N GLN A 133 -12.51 10.06 -10.43
CA GLN A 133 -13.84 10.67 -10.38
C GLN A 133 -13.75 12.19 -10.41
N ALA A 134 -12.85 12.79 -9.61
CA ALA A 134 -12.64 14.23 -9.59
C ALA A 134 -12.18 14.78 -10.96
N ARG A 135 -11.35 14.03 -11.71
CA ARG A 135 -10.95 14.41 -13.08
C ARG A 135 -12.14 14.41 -14.04
N ILE A 136 -12.99 13.38 -13.98
CA ILE A 136 -14.19 13.31 -14.82
C ILE A 136 -15.13 14.48 -14.51
N ASP A 137 -15.32 14.80 -13.24
CA ASP A 137 -16.20 15.90 -12.83
C ASP A 137 -15.61 17.27 -13.21
N LEU A 138 -14.29 17.44 -13.15
CA LEU A 138 -13.60 18.62 -13.67
C LEU A 138 -13.86 18.77 -15.18
N GLU A 139 -13.63 17.73 -15.98
CA GLU A 139 -13.88 17.77 -17.42
C GLU A 139 -15.35 18.11 -17.76
N ARG A 140 -16.30 17.58 -16.99
CA ARG A 140 -17.73 17.91 -17.14
C ARG A 140 -17.99 19.38 -16.84
N SER A 141 -17.40 19.90 -15.77
CA SER A 141 -17.55 21.31 -15.40
C SER A 141 -16.93 22.25 -16.44
N GLU A 142 -15.78 21.88 -17.02
CA GLU A 142 -15.12 22.63 -18.08
C GLU A 142 -15.96 22.65 -19.37
N ARG A 143 -16.54 21.51 -19.75
CA ARG A 143 -17.46 21.44 -20.90
C ARG A 143 -18.71 22.29 -20.67
N ALA A 144 -19.29 22.27 -19.47
CA ALA A 144 -20.42 23.12 -19.12
C ALA A 144 -20.05 24.62 -19.16
N LEU A 145 -18.88 24.98 -18.65
CA LEU A 145 -18.36 26.35 -18.72
C LEU A 145 -18.12 26.80 -20.16
N ALA A 146 -17.58 25.92 -21.02
CA ALA A 146 -17.38 26.22 -22.43
C ALA A 146 -18.72 26.44 -23.15
N ALA A 147 -19.72 25.59 -22.89
CA ALA A 147 -21.06 25.72 -23.47
C ALA A 147 -21.75 27.03 -23.03
N THR A 148 -21.67 27.38 -21.74
CA THR A 148 -22.23 28.65 -21.24
C THR A 148 -21.52 29.87 -21.82
N LYS A 149 -20.19 29.84 -21.94
CA LYS A 149 -19.43 30.89 -22.63
C LYS A 149 -19.83 31.04 -24.09
N ALA A 150 -20.05 29.93 -24.80
CA ALA A 150 -20.51 29.96 -26.19
C ALA A 150 -21.91 30.59 -26.32
N ARG A 151 -22.85 30.21 -25.43
CA ARG A 151 -24.19 30.83 -25.38
C ARG A 151 -24.14 32.32 -25.10
N ASN A 152 -23.30 32.74 -24.15
CA ASN A 152 -23.14 34.17 -23.84
C ASN A 152 -22.62 34.95 -25.06
N ARG A 153 -21.66 34.40 -25.81
CA ARG A 153 -21.19 35.02 -27.06
C ARG A 153 -22.30 35.14 -28.11
N GLN A 154 -23.12 34.10 -28.27
CA GLN A 154 -24.27 34.14 -29.19
C GLN A 154 -25.26 35.25 -28.80
N LEU A 155 -25.59 35.36 -27.51
CA LEU A 155 -26.47 36.41 -27.01
C LEU A 155 -25.86 37.81 -27.17
N GLU A 156 -24.55 37.97 -26.98
CA GLU A 156 -23.84 39.23 -27.24
C GLU A 156 -23.91 39.63 -28.71
N GLU A 157 -23.72 38.66 -29.62
CA GLU A 157 -23.87 38.89 -31.07
C GLU A 157 -25.31 39.27 -31.45
N GLU A 158 -26.31 38.57 -30.90
CA GLU A 158 -27.73 38.88 -31.11
C GLU A 158 -28.07 40.29 -30.59
N LEU A 159 -27.64 40.63 -29.37
CA LEU A 159 -27.79 41.98 -28.84
C LEU A 159 -27.13 43.04 -29.74
N HIS A 160 -25.96 42.74 -30.30
CA HIS A 160 -25.30 43.64 -31.24
C HIS A 160 -26.11 43.81 -32.53
N ARG A 161 -26.65 42.72 -33.09
CA ARG A 161 -27.53 42.76 -34.27
C ARG A 161 -28.81 43.54 -34.00
N HIS A 162 -29.47 43.32 -32.86
CA HIS A 162 -30.67 44.07 -32.47
C HIS A 162 -30.38 45.55 -32.29
N ARG A 163 -29.27 45.93 -31.64
CA ARG A 163 -28.84 47.33 -31.54
C ARG A 163 -28.61 47.96 -32.91
N GLY A 164 -27.94 47.24 -33.83
CA GLY A 164 -27.74 47.69 -35.20
C GLY A 164 -29.07 47.89 -35.96
N ALA A 165 -30.01 46.96 -35.84
CA ALA A 165 -31.33 47.05 -36.43
C ALA A 165 -32.14 48.23 -35.86
N LEU A 166 -32.08 48.46 -34.55
CA LEU A 166 -32.71 49.62 -33.90
C LEU A 166 -32.12 50.94 -34.41
N HIS A 167 -30.79 51.05 -34.52
CA HIS A 167 -30.15 52.24 -35.09
C HIS A 167 -30.62 52.51 -36.53
N GLN A 168 -30.74 51.47 -37.36
CA GLN A 168 -31.25 51.61 -38.73
C GLN A 168 -32.73 52.02 -38.75
N ALA A 169 -33.57 51.44 -37.89
CA ALA A 169 -34.98 51.78 -37.78
C ALA A 169 -35.17 53.25 -37.36
N VAL A 170 -34.42 53.71 -36.35
CA VAL A 170 -34.41 55.12 -35.92
C VAL A 170 -33.97 56.03 -37.07
N GLY A 171 -32.93 55.63 -37.83
CA GLY A 171 -32.51 56.36 -39.04
C GLY A 171 -33.57 56.42 -40.13
N ARG A 172 -34.35 55.34 -40.35
CA ARG A 172 -35.47 55.35 -41.31
C ARG A 172 -36.61 56.25 -40.85
N ILE A 173 -36.93 56.22 -39.55
CA ILE A 173 -37.97 57.08 -38.96
C ILE A 173 -37.57 58.55 -39.09
N SER A 174 -36.30 58.92 -38.84
CA SER A 174 -35.85 60.30 -39.00
C SER A 174 -35.91 60.79 -40.46
N VAL A 175 -35.56 59.93 -41.43
CA VAL A 175 -35.74 60.24 -42.87
C VAL A 175 -37.22 60.39 -43.22
N LEU A 176 -38.10 59.51 -42.74
CA LEU A 176 -39.54 59.65 -42.95
C LEU A 176 -40.08 60.95 -42.34
N GLN A 177 -39.64 61.32 -41.14
CA GLN A 177 -40.00 62.58 -40.48
C GLN A 177 -39.50 63.80 -41.29
N ALA A 178 -38.29 63.74 -41.84
CA ALA A 178 -37.77 64.77 -42.73
C ALA A 178 -38.60 64.88 -44.02
N LYS A 179 -38.96 63.75 -44.65
CA LYS A 179 -39.85 63.74 -45.83
C LYS A 179 -41.24 64.27 -45.52
N LEU A 180 -41.83 63.91 -44.38
CA LEU A 180 -43.13 64.42 -43.94
C LEU A 180 -43.08 65.93 -43.67
N SER A 181 -42.01 66.45 -43.07
CA SER A 181 -41.87 67.90 -42.87
C SER A 181 -41.63 68.66 -44.18
N GLN A 182 -40.88 68.10 -45.13
CA GLN A 182 -40.76 68.65 -46.48
C GLN A 182 -42.10 68.65 -47.22
N MET A 183 -42.85 67.54 -47.15
CA MET A 183 -44.19 67.47 -47.71
C MET A 183 -45.12 68.48 -47.05
N ALA A 184 -45.06 68.65 -45.73
CA ALA A 184 -45.85 69.65 -45.01
C ALA A 184 -45.52 71.08 -45.49
N LYS A 185 -44.24 71.43 -45.66
CA LYS A 185 -43.82 72.73 -46.21
C LYS A 185 -44.27 72.93 -47.66
N ALA A 186 -44.08 71.93 -48.52
CA ALA A 186 -44.58 71.98 -49.90
C ALA A 186 -46.12 72.07 -49.95
N LEU A 187 -46.81 71.47 -48.96
CA LEU A 187 -48.26 71.60 -48.80
C LEU A 187 -48.66 73.00 -48.33
N GLU A 188 -47.91 73.63 -47.42
CA GLU A 188 -48.11 75.04 -47.03
C GLU A 188 -47.93 75.97 -48.24
N GLU A 189 -46.94 75.72 -49.09
CA GLU A 189 -46.75 76.48 -50.34
C GLU A 189 -47.88 76.25 -51.36
N THR A 190 -48.49 75.06 -51.39
CA THR A 190 -49.64 74.73 -52.26
C THR A 190 -51.02 74.96 -51.61
N SER A 191 -51.05 75.34 -50.32
CA SER A 191 -52.27 75.62 -49.53
C SER A 191 -53.03 76.87 -49.99
N ALA A 192 -52.56 77.54 -51.05
CA ALA A 192 -53.40 78.38 -51.91
C ALA A 192 -54.62 77.62 -52.51
N THR A 193 -54.70 76.29 -52.37
CA THR A 193 -55.82 75.45 -52.86
C THR A 193 -56.48 74.64 -51.72
N SER A 194 -57.53 75.22 -51.12
CA SER A 194 -58.28 74.83 -49.91
C SER A 194 -58.73 73.36 -49.71
N ARG A 195 -58.80 72.49 -50.73
CA ARG A 195 -59.43 71.15 -50.61
C ARG A 195 -58.48 70.00 -50.29
N THR A 196 -57.18 70.16 -50.53
CA THR A 196 -56.19 69.09 -50.31
C THR A 196 -55.70 69.03 -48.86
N ALA A 197 -55.64 70.17 -48.16
CA ALA A 197 -55.17 70.26 -46.77
C ALA A 197 -56.04 69.46 -45.77
N ALA A 198 -57.36 69.41 -45.97
CA ALA A 198 -58.29 68.74 -45.06
C ALA A 198 -58.22 67.20 -45.14
N LEU A 199 -57.95 66.64 -46.32
CA LEU A 199 -57.89 65.18 -46.52
C LEU A 199 -56.62 64.56 -45.92
N PHE A 200 -55.51 65.29 -45.89
CA PHE A 200 -54.24 64.77 -45.37
C PHE A 200 -54.08 64.89 -43.86
N ALA A 201 -54.75 65.85 -43.20
CA ALA A 201 -54.81 65.90 -41.74
C ALA A 201 -55.46 64.64 -41.12
N GLY A 202 -56.47 64.08 -41.80
CA GLY A 202 -57.10 62.81 -41.41
C GLY A 202 -56.19 61.58 -41.58
N ILE A 203 -55.34 61.57 -42.61
CA ILE A 203 -54.43 60.45 -42.90
C ILE A 203 -53.20 60.47 -41.97
N ALA A 204 -52.68 61.66 -41.63
CA ALA A 204 -51.55 61.81 -40.69
C ALA A 204 -51.89 61.33 -39.27
N ALA A 205 -53.14 61.50 -38.82
CA ALA A 205 -53.61 60.98 -37.54
C ALA A 205 -53.69 59.44 -37.52
N LEU A 206 -53.91 58.81 -38.68
CA LEU A 206 -54.02 57.35 -38.81
C LEU A 206 -52.67 56.66 -39.01
N THR A 207 -51.74 57.28 -39.74
CA THR A 207 -50.41 56.70 -39.99
C THR A 207 -49.55 56.64 -38.74
N GLY A 208 -49.64 57.63 -37.84
CA GLY A 208 -48.95 57.59 -36.54
C GLY A 208 -49.33 56.38 -35.66
N VAL A 209 -50.56 55.88 -35.76
CA VAL A 209 -51.07 54.74 -34.98
C VAL A 209 -50.75 53.40 -35.66
N VAL A 210 -50.89 53.33 -37.00
CA VAL A 210 -50.69 52.09 -37.76
C VAL A 210 -49.22 51.70 -37.84
N THR A 211 -48.29 52.66 -37.96
CA THR A 211 -46.85 52.37 -38.01
C THR A 211 -46.32 51.86 -36.66
N ALA A 212 -46.90 52.27 -35.53
CA ALA A 212 -46.54 51.71 -34.22
C ALA A 212 -47.09 50.28 -34.02
N ALA A 213 -48.33 50.02 -34.44
CA ALA A 213 -48.98 48.72 -34.25
C ALA A 213 -48.42 47.62 -35.16
N THR A 214 -48.08 47.94 -36.41
CA THR A 214 -47.48 46.97 -37.34
C THR A 214 -46.02 46.65 -37.04
N PHE A 215 -45.27 47.58 -36.42
CA PHE A 215 -43.89 47.32 -35.99
C PHE A 215 -43.80 46.54 -34.68
N LEU A 216 -44.82 46.59 -33.81
CA LEU A 216 -44.91 45.79 -32.58
C LEU A 216 -45.58 44.42 -32.80
N GLY A 217 -46.38 44.23 -33.84
CA GLY A 217 -47.12 42.99 -34.12
C GLY A 217 -46.39 41.94 -34.98
N GLY A 218 -45.14 42.20 -35.38
CA GLY A 218 -44.37 41.34 -36.30
C GLY A 218 -43.59 40.20 -35.66
N GLU A 219 -43.46 40.13 -34.34
CA GLU A 219 -42.77 39.04 -33.64
C GLU A 219 -43.76 37.94 -33.23
N LYS A 220 -44.16 37.13 -34.21
CA LYS A 220 -44.78 35.83 -33.95
C LYS A 220 -43.64 34.84 -33.66
N SER A 221 -43.36 34.61 -32.38
CA SER A 221 -42.44 33.57 -31.91
C SER A 221 -42.85 32.20 -32.46
N PRO A 222 -41.93 31.39 -33.02
CA PRO A 222 -42.17 29.96 -33.12
C PRO A 222 -42.14 29.38 -31.71
N GLU A 223 -43.31 28.88 -31.29
CA GLU A 223 -43.50 28.04 -30.11
C GLU A 223 -42.50 26.88 -30.13
N GLY A 224 -41.70 26.80 -29.06
CA GLY A 224 -40.96 25.60 -28.72
C GLY A 224 -41.93 24.58 -28.13
N ASP A 225 -42.22 23.54 -28.89
CA ASP A 225 -42.48 22.21 -28.36
C ASP A 225 -41.27 21.80 -27.52
N GLU A 226 -41.43 21.72 -26.19
CA GLU A 226 -40.76 20.76 -25.27
C GLU A 226 -41.02 21.18 -23.82
N ALA A 227 -42.19 20.81 -23.28
CA ALA A 227 -42.42 20.81 -21.84
C ALA A 227 -43.54 19.84 -21.42
N GLU A 228 -43.40 18.54 -21.67
CA GLU A 228 -44.15 17.52 -20.92
C GLU A 228 -43.36 16.21 -20.81
N GLN A 229 -42.55 16.07 -19.77
CA GLN A 229 -42.33 14.82 -19.02
C GLN A 229 -41.40 15.08 -17.84
N GLY A 230 -41.97 15.19 -16.63
CA GLY A 230 -41.14 15.39 -15.44
C GLY A 230 -41.87 15.55 -14.11
N LYS A 231 -42.99 14.85 -13.85
CA LYS A 231 -43.54 14.70 -12.48
C LYS A 231 -44.33 13.39 -12.30
N ALA A 232 -43.65 12.35 -11.82
CA ALA A 232 -44.15 11.25 -10.98
C ALA A 232 -42.95 10.28 -10.82
N THR A 233 -42.33 10.04 -9.67
CA THR A 233 -42.92 9.53 -8.43
C THR A 233 -41.92 9.73 -7.27
N SER A 234 -42.34 10.46 -6.24
CA SER A 234 -41.75 10.36 -4.89
C SER A 234 -42.78 9.70 -4.00
N LYS A 235 -42.62 8.40 -3.72
CA LYS A 235 -43.30 7.67 -2.65
C LYS A 235 -42.41 6.51 -2.17
N ARG A 236 -41.98 6.63 -0.91
CA ARG A 236 -41.94 5.61 0.16
C ARG A 236 -41.36 4.21 -0.14
N ASN A 237 -40.28 3.89 0.59
CA ASN A 237 -40.09 2.76 1.52
C ASN A 237 -38.62 2.84 1.98
N ARG A 238 -38.17 2.87 3.25
CA ARG A 238 -38.64 2.36 4.56
C ARG A 238 -39.08 0.91 4.55
N LYS A 239 -38.10 0.02 4.44
CA LYS A 239 -37.85 -1.06 5.40
C LYS A 239 -36.35 -1.33 5.43
#